data_AF-Q21QX7-F1
#
_entry.id   AF-Q21QX7-F1
#
_cell.length_a   1.000
_cell.length_b   1.000
_cell.length_c   1.000
_cell.angle_alpha   90.00
_cell.angle_beta   90.00
_cell.angle_gamma   90.00
#
_symmetry.space_group_name_H-M   'P 1'
#
loop_
_entity.id
_entity.type
_entity.pdbx_description
1 polymer ?
#
loop_
_entity_poly.entity_id
_entity_poly.type
_entity_poly.pdbx_seq_one_letter_code
_entity_poly.pdbx_strand_id
1 'polypeptide(L)'
;MPSADLCTEEEIIQLVNRFYAGVRKHEVPGPIVNPHVKDRDTHLSTMGDFWSSPLRGSARFRGAPMPMPEHTALPSRNADKLAGVA
;
A
#
# COMPACT_ATOMS: atom_id res chain seq x y z
N MET A 1 -2.57 13.81 -14.12
CA MET A 1 -4.03 13.65 -14.18
C MET A 1 -4.32 12.19 -13.88
N PRO A 2 -5.22 11.84 -12.94
CA PRO A 2 -5.72 10.48 -12.87
C PRO A 2 -6.39 10.12 -14.20
N SER A 3 -6.16 8.91 -14.69
CA SER A 3 -6.63 8.46 -16.00
C SER A 3 -7.30 7.12 -15.82
N ALA A 4 -8.63 7.14 -15.71
CA ALA A 4 -9.45 5.96 -15.47
C ALA A 4 -9.33 4.88 -16.59
N ASP A 5 -8.77 5.25 -17.73
CA ASP A 5 -8.48 4.37 -18.87
C ASP A 5 -7.20 3.53 -18.67
N LEU A 6 -6.29 3.92 -17.76
CA LEU A 6 -5.01 3.23 -17.56
C LEU A 6 -5.12 1.89 -16.81
N CYS A 7 -6.16 1.73 -15.99
CA CYS A 7 -6.41 0.50 -15.24
C CYS A 7 -7.84 0.50 -14.69
N THR A 8 -8.44 -0.67 -14.60
CA THR A 8 -9.73 -1.01 -13.96
C THR A 8 -9.60 -1.11 -12.43
N GLU A 9 -10.72 -1.11 -11.70
CA GLU A 9 -10.69 -1.33 -10.24
C GLU A 9 -10.18 -2.74 -9.92
N GLU A 10 -10.57 -3.73 -10.72
CA GLU A 10 -10.12 -5.11 -10.58
C GLU A 10 -8.59 -5.22 -10.75
N GLU A 11 -8.00 -4.50 -11.70
CA GLU A 11 -6.54 -4.47 -11.89
C GLU A 11 -5.82 -3.82 -10.70
N ILE A 12 -6.39 -2.78 -10.11
CA ILE A 12 -5.86 -2.15 -8.89
C ILE A 12 -5.92 -3.14 -7.72
N ILE A 13 -7.05 -3.81 -7.51
CA ILE A 13 -7.19 -4.81 -6.45
C ILE A 13 -6.15 -5.92 -6.62
N GLN A 14 -5.97 -6.43 -7.84
CA GLN A 14 -4.96 -7.45 -8.11
C GLN A 14 -3.53 -6.96 -7.86
N LEU A 15 -3.21 -5.74 -8.28
CA LEU A 15 -1.90 -5.12 -8.04
C LEU A 15 -1.62 -5.01 -6.54
N VAL A 16 -2.55 -4.43 -5.78
CA VAL A 16 -2.44 -4.26 -4.32
C VAL A 16 -2.26 -5.61 -3.63
N ASN A 17 -3.08 -6.61 -3.99
CA ASN A 17 -2.97 -7.95 -3.40
C ASN A 17 -1.59 -8.59 -3.67
N ARG A 18 -1.10 -8.52 -4.92
CA ARG A 18 0.22 -9.07 -5.27
C ARG A 18 1.35 -8.35 -4.53
N PHE A 19 1.32 -7.02 -4.50
CA PHE A 19 2.31 -6.21 -3.82
C PHE A 19 2.39 -6.53 -2.32
N TYR A 20 1.25 -6.51 -1.62
CA TYR A 20 1.23 -6.76 -0.18
C TYR A 20 1.48 -8.23 0.19
N ALA A 21 1.20 -9.18 -0.70
CA ALA A 21 1.64 -10.57 -0.54
C ALA A 21 3.18 -10.69 -0.55
N GLY A 22 3.87 -9.88 -1.36
CA GLY A 22 5.32 -9.75 -1.38
C GLY A 22 5.86 -9.08 -0.11
N VAL A 23 5.32 -7.91 0.25
CA VAL A 23 5.70 -7.15 1.46
C VAL A 23 5.62 -8.03 2.72
N ARG A 24 4.57 -8.85 2.85
CA ARG A 24 4.39 -9.74 4.00
C ARG A 24 5.53 -10.75 4.17
N LYS A 25 6.10 -11.22 3.07
CA LYS A 25 7.17 -12.24 3.05
C LYS A 25 8.56 -11.62 3.06
N HIS A 26 8.67 -10.33 2.78
CA HIS A 26 9.95 -9.67 2.65
C HIS A 26 10.60 -9.46 4.02
N GLU A 27 11.89 -9.79 4.10
CA GLU A 27 12.70 -9.80 5.33
C GLU A 27 12.79 -8.46 6.09
N VAL A 28 12.61 -7.33 5.41
CA VAL A 28 12.72 -6.00 6.01
C VAL A 28 11.35 -5.41 6.37
N PRO A 29 10.41 -5.22 5.43
CA PRO A 29 9.12 -4.63 5.78
C PRO A 29 8.17 -5.65 6.44
N GLY A 30 8.33 -6.95 6.19
CA GLY A 30 7.48 -7.99 6.76
C GLY A 30 7.43 -7.95 8.30
N PRO A 31 8.57 -8.00 9.01
CA PRO A 31 8.61 -7.88 10.47
C PRO A 31 8.04 -6.56 11.03
N ILE A 32 8.08 -5.48 10.25
CA ILE A 32 7.58 -4.16 10.65
C ILE A 32 6.05 -4.09 10.47
N VAL A 33 5.53 -4.53 9.33
CA VAL A 33 4.13 -4.34 8.96
C VAL A 33 3.24 -5.45 9.54
N ASN A 34 3.70 -6.70 9.57
CA ASN A 34 2.87 -7.85 9.94
C ASN A 34 2.25 -7.75 11.35
N PRO A 35 2.96 -7.27 12.39
CA PRO A 35 2.38 -7.11 13.72
C PRO A 35 1.24 -6.09 13.80
N HIS A 36 1.20 -5.12 12.88
CA HIS A 36 0.23 -4.02 12.91
C HIS A 36 -1.05 -4.31 12.11
N VAL A 37 -1.01 -5.30 11.21
CA VAL A 37 -2.17 -5.67 10.36
C VAL A 37 -2.86 -6.90 10.92
N LYS A 38 -3.88 -6.67 11.76
CA LYS A 38 -4.67 -7.74 12.42
C LYS A 38 -5.69 -8.39 11.49
N ASP A 39 -6.48 -7.57 10.79
CA ASP A 39 -7.43 -8.03 9.77
C ASP A 39 -6.85 -7.70 8.39
N ARG A 40 -6.41 -8.75 7.69
CA ARG A 40 -5.71 -8.60 6.43
C ARG A 40 -6.66 -8.26 5.29
N ASP A 41 -7.83 -8.88 5.24
CA ASP A 41 -8.76 -8.73 4.12
C ASP A 41 -9.37 -7.32 4.15
N THR A 42 -9.78 -6.85 5.33
CA THR A 42 -10.25 -5.47 5.52
C THR A 42 -9.15 -4.44 5.20
N HIS A 43 -7.90 -4.72 5.58
CA HIS A 43 -6.78 -3.84 5.27
C HIS A 43 -6.51 -3.77 3.75
N LEU A 44 -6.50 -4.90 3.05
CA LEU A 44 -6.26 -4.93 1.61
C LEU A 44 -7.41 -4.29 0.82
N SER A 45 -8.66 -4.44 1.27
CA SER A 45 -9.79 -3.69 0.70
C SER A 45 -9.59 -2.18 0.84
N THR A 46 -9.18 -1.73 2.04
CA THR A 46 -8.90 -0.32 2.31
C THR A 46 -7.75 0.21 1.44
N MET A 47 -6.70 -0.59 1.24
CA MET A 47 -5.61 -0.23 0.34
C MET A 47 -6.08 -0.15 -1.12
N GLY A 48 -6.95 -1.05 -1.57
CA GLY A 48 -7.57 -0.96 -2.90
C GLY A 48 -8.29 0.38 -3.12
N ASP A 49 -9.13 0.77 -2.16
CA ASP A 49 -9.82 2.06 -2.19
C ASP A 49 -8.83 3.25 -2.17
N PHE A 50 -7.75 3.16 -1.38
CA PHE A 50 -6.69 4.18 -1.32
C PHE A 50 -5.99 4.36 -2.67
N TRP A 51 -5.57 3.28 -3.32
CA TRP A 51 -4.85 3.33 -4.60
C TRP A 51 -5.77 3.71 -5.77
N SER A 52 -7.07 3.45 -5.67
CA SER A 52 -8.07 3.91 -6.64
C SER A 52 -8.17 5.44 -6.73
N SER A 53 -7.98 6.16 -5.61
CA SER A 53 -8.05 7.63 -5.61
C SER A 53 -7.00 8.32 -6.50
N PRO A 54 -5.68 8.10 -6.34
CA PRO A 54 -4.68 8.74 -7.20
C PRO A 54 -4.62 8.15 -8.62
N LEU A 55 -4.95 6.87 -8.82
CA LEU A 55 -4.86 6.22 -10.13
C LEU A 55 -6.06 6.53 -11.03
N ARG A 56 -7.28 6.52 -10.47
CA ARG A 56 -8.54 6.67 -11.21
C ARG A 56 -9.30 7.94 -10.86
N GLY A 57 -8.86 8.71 -9.86
CA GLY A 57 -9.58 9.91 -9.41
C GLY A 57 -10.84 9.57 -8.62
N SER A 58 -10.93 8.35 -8.06
CA SER A 58 -12.10 7.93 -7.30
C SER A 58 -12.12 8.57 -5.89
N ALA A 59 -13.29 8.62 -5.27
CA ALA A 59 -13.48 9.11 -3.90
C ALA A 59 -13.77 7.94 -2.94
N ARG A 60 -13.25 6.74 -3.24
CA ARG A 60 -13.56 5.50 -2.51
C ARG A 60 -12.89 5.48 -1.13
N PHE A 61 -11.66 5.98 -1.05
CA PHE A 61 -10.96 6.13 0.21
C PHE A 61 -11.45 7.38 0.97
N ARG A 62 -12.08 7.16 2.12
CA ARG A 62 -12.56 8.20 3.03
C ARG A 62 -11.83 8.22 4.37
N GLY A 63 -10.79 7.40 4.52
CA GLY A 63 -9.96 7.37 5.74
C GLY A 63 -9.00 8.56 5.79
N ALA A 64 -8.52 8.89 6.98
CA ALA A 64 -7.30 9.67 7.10
C ALA A 64 -6.14 8.71 6.78
N PRO A 65 -5.36 8.92 5.69
CA PRO A 65 -4.13 8.18 5.55
C PRO A 65 -3.26 8.51 6.76
N MET A 66 -2.47 7.53 7.25
CA MET A 66 -1.47 7.82 8.28
C MET A 66 -0.67 9.05 7.83
N PRO A 67 -0.53 10.09 8.66
CA PRO A 67 0.13 11.31 8.24
C PRO A 67 1.53 10.97 7.76
N MET A 68 1.88 11.41 6.55
CA MET A 68 3.17 11.17 5.89
C MET A 68 4.42 11.28 6.80
N PRO A 69 4.51 12.19 7.80
CA PRO A 69 5.60 12.17 8.77
C PRO A 69 5.85 10.82 9.47
N GLU A 70 4.84 9.98 9.65
CA GLU A 70 4.98 8.63 10.24
C GLU A 70 5.74 7.67 9.31
N HIS A 71 5.57 7.80 7.98
CA HIS A 71 6.31 7.01 6.99
C HIS A 71 7.75 7.49 6.79
N THR A 72 8.06 8.74 7.12
CA THR A 72 9.42 9.33 7.09
C THR A 72 10.13 9.31 8.45
N ALA A 73 9.42 9.07 9.56
CA ALA A 73 9.97 9.04 10.91
C ALA A 73 10.52 7.66 11.33
N LEU A 74 10.54 6.66 10.44
CA LEU A 74 11.40 5.50 10.63
C LEU A 74 12.84 6.00 10.49
N PRO A 75 13.67 6.03 11.56
CA PRO A 75 15.08 6.32 11.40
C PRO A 75 15.61 5.35 10.35
N SER A 76 16.25 5.90 9.32
CA SER A 76 16.78 5.23 8.13
C SER A 76 17.84 4.19 8.51
N ARG A 77 17.45 3.14 9.21
CA ARG A 77 18.34 2.04 9.59
C ARG A 77 18.45 1.02 8.46
N ASN A 78 17.54 1.07 7.47
CA ASN A 78 17.38 0.04 6.44
C ASN A 78 17.04 0.59 5.02
N ALA A 79 17.20 1.89 4.74
CA ALA A 79 16.76 2.49 3.47
C ALA A 79 17.41 1.82 2.24
N ASP A 80 18.68 1.43 2.35
CA ASP A 80 19.42 0.72 1.29
C ASP A 80 18.85 -0.67 0.98
N LYS A 81 18.06 -1.26 1.88
CA LYS A 81 17.44 -2.59 1.69
C LYS A 81 16.03 -2.53 1.07
N LEU A 82 15.47 -1.33 0.87
CA LEU A 82 14.13 -1.14 0.27
C LEU A 82 14.18 -0.92 -1.24
N ALA A 83 15.37 -0.75 -1.83
CA ALA A 83 15.56 -0.49 -3.26
C ALA A 83 15.15 -1.65 -4.20
N GLY A 84 14.84 -2.84 -3.65
CA GLY A 84 14.45 -4.03 -4.41
C GLY A 84 12.94 -4.28 -4.53
N VAL A 85 12.09 -3.31 -4.17
CA VAL A 85 10.62 -3.47 -4.12
C VAL A 85 9.88 -2.75 -5.27
N ALA A 86 10.61 -2.31 -6.31
CA ALA A 86 10.01 -1.69 -7.51
C ALA A 86 9.74 -2.72 -8.61
#